data_AF-A0A9E1SJX5-F1
#
_entry.id   AF-A0A9E1SJX5-F1
#
_cell.length_a   1.000
_cell.length_b   1.000
_cell.length_c   1.000
_cell.angle_alpha   90.00
_cell.angle_beta   90.00
_cell.angle_gamma   90.00
#
_symmetry.space_group_name_H-M   'P 1'
#
loop_
_entity.id
_entity.type
_entity.pdbx_description
1 polymer ?
#
loop_
_entity_poly.entity_id
_entity_poly.type
_entity_poly.pdbx_seq_one_letter_code
_entity_poly.pdbx_strand_id
1 'polypeptide(L)'
;MAQTKLKQQTVKSPLHFARFEFKYLLPLQLRQKIEQDLAFFLQYDPFVADKEGHRYAVRSLYYDDPVYSAFYDKVDGLHSRSKFRVRTYSFDSKEQTPVFLEIKGRHNSLVYKHRTPLADDAVDWNTLSGNSLTQTVISQADNS
;
A
#
# COMPACT_ATOMS: atom_id res chain seq x y z
N MET A 1 -34.03 -8.95 -33.30
CA MET A 1 -33.11 -9.29 -32.20
C MET A 1 -32.73 -7.99 -31.49
N ALA A 2 -33.29 -7.75 -30.31
CA ALA A 2 -33.11 -6.49 -29.59
C ALA A 2 -31.78 -6.51 -28.82
N GLN A 3 -30.91 -5.55 -29.09
CA GLN A 3 -29.67 -5.33 -28.34
C GLN A 3 -29.98 -4.46 -27.12
N THR A 4 -30.04 -5.09 -25.95
CA THR A 4 -30.17 -4.40 -24.66
C THR A 4 -28.80 -3.83 -24.27
N LYS A 5 -28.59 -2.52 -24.49
CA LYS A 5 -27.41 -1.81 -23.95
C LYS A 5 -27.53 -1.73 -22.42
N LEU A 6 -26.66 -2.45 -21.72
CA LEU A 6 -26.49 -2.37 -20.27
C LEU A 6 -26.10 -0.94 -19.89
N LYS A 7 -26.96 -0.27 -19.10
CA LYS A 7 -26.68 1.02 -18.45
C LYS A 7 -25.47 0.84 -17.54
N GLN A 8 -24.37 1.52 -17.85
CA GLN A 8 -23.25 1.68 -16.92
C GLN A 8 -23.76 2.42 -15.68
N GLN A 9 -23.91 1.70 -14.57
CA GLN A 9 -24.18 2.31 -13.28
C GLN A 9 -22.91 3.05 -12.83
N THR A 10 -22.97 4.38 -12.83
CA THR A 10 -21.96 5.23 -12.20
C THR A 10 -21.98 4.95 -10.69
N VAL A 11 -21.00 4.22 -10.19
CA VAL A 11 -20.80 4.02 -8.75
C VAL A 11 -20.48 5.39 -8.15
N LYS A 12 -21.45 5.99 -7.45
CA LYS A 12 -21.21 7.20 -6.64
C LYS A 12 -20.15 6.87 -5.59
N SER A 13 -19.05 7.61 -5.56
CA SER A 13 -18.04 7.47 -4.50
C SER A 13 -18.69 7.72 -3.13
N PRO A 14 -18.62 6.78 -2.17
CA PRO A 14 -19.41 6.85 -0.95
C PRO A 14 -18.75 7.72 0.14
N LEU A 15 -19.59 8.48 0.83
CA LEU A 15 -19.40 9.19 2.12
C LEU A 15 -18.12 10.04 2.32
N HIS A 16 -18.32 11.32 2.60
CA HIS A 16 -17.33 12.16 3.26
C HIS A 16 -17.25 11.77 4.75
N PHE A 17 -16.43 10.78 5.10
CA PHE A 17 -16.21 10.40 6.50
C PHE A 17 -14.88 10.94 7.01
N ALA A 18 -14.94 11.75 8.06
CA ALA A 18 -13.77 12.20 8.80
C ALA A 18 -13.26 11.08 9.70
N ARG A 19 -11.94 10.92 9.82
CA ARG A 19 -11.30 9.91 10.69
C ARG A 19 -10.29 10.57 11.59
N PHE A 20 -10.21 10.11 12.83
CA PHE A 20 -9.06 10.35 13.70
C PHE A 20 -8.14 9.14 13.64
N GLU A 21 -6.84 9.38 13.51
CA GLU A 21 -5.81 8.34 13.48
C GLU A 21 -4.75 8.67 14.53
N PHE A 22 -4.66 7.84 15.57
CA PHE A 22 -3.68 7.98 16.64
C PHE A 22 -2.60 6.90 16.50
N LYS A 23 -1.33 7.26 16.74
CA LYS A 23 -0.20 6.33 16.72
C LYS A 23 0.51 6.38 18.07
N TYR A 24 0.83 5.20 18.60
CA TYR A 24 1.48 5.05 19.90
C TYR A 24 2.71 4.17 19.75
N LEU A 25 3.76 4.48 20.51
CA LEU A 25 4.85 3.54 20.74
C LEU A 25 4.36 2.49 21.74
N LEU A 26 4.50 1.22 21.40
CA LEU A 26 4.01 0.12 22.22
C LEU A 26 5.18 -0.79 22.63
N PRO A 27 5.51 -0.88 23.94
CA PRO A 27 6.49 -1.84 24.43
C PRO A 27 6.06 -3.27 24.14
N LEU A 28 7.02 -4.12 23.78
CA LEU A 28 6.74 -5.51 23.39
C LEU A 28 6.06 -6.31 24.51
N GLN A 29 6.38 -6.00 25.77
CA GLN A 29 5.80 -6.65 26.95
C GLN A 29 4.30 -6.35 27.11
N LEU A 30 3.83 -5.19 26.64
CA LEU A 30 2.43 -4.80 26.76
C LEU A 30 1.58 -5.31 25.58
N ARG A 31 2.22 -5.65 24.45
CA ARG A 31 1.57 -6.06 23.22
C ARG A 31 0.55 -7.18 23.43
N GLN A 32 0.97 -8.28 24.07
CA GLN A 32 0.12 -9.46 24.24
C GLN A 32 -1.17 -9.16 25.01
N LYS A 33 -1.07 -8.35 26.08
CA LYS A 33 -2.23 -7.95 26.88
C LYS A 33 -3.22 -7.13 26.04
N ILE A 34 -2.73 -6.18 25.24
CA ILE A 34 -3.59 -5.38 24.37
C ILE A 34 -4.24 -6.25 23.29
N GLU A 35 -3.50 -7.15 22.65
CA GLU A 35 -4.07 -8.06 21.64
C GLU A 35 -5.18 -8.95 22.23
N GLN A 36 -5.01 -9.44 23.47
CA GLN A 36 -6.04 -10.19 24.20
C GLN A 36 -7.28 -9.34 24.48
N ASP A 37 -7.11 -8.12 24.98
CA ASP A 37 -8.23 -7.21 25.26
C ASP A 37 -9.00 -6.83 23.98
N LEU A 38 -8.28 -6.62 22.87
CA LEU A 38 -8.88 -6.29 21.58
C LEU A 38 -9.67 -7.46 20.96
N ALA A 39 -9.30 -8.71 21.24
CA ALA A 39 -9.97 -9.88 20.69
C ALA A 39 -11.44 -10.01 21.14
N PHE A 40 -11.84 -9.34 22.24
CA PHE A 40 -13.24 -9.26 22.65
C PHE A 40 -14.09 -8.32 21.79
N PHE A 41 -13.46 -7.39 21.06
CA PHE A 41 -14.15 -6.33 20.31
C PHE A 41 -13.89 -6.38 18.80
N LEU A 42 -12.79 -7.01 18.38
CA LEU A 42 -12.33 -7.05 17.00
C LEU A 42 -12.23 -8.49 16.50
N GLN A 43 -12.45 -8.66 15.19
CA GLN A 43 -12.19 -9.90 14.49
C GLN A 43 -10.87 -9.80 13.72
N TYR A 44 -10.23 -10.94 13.49
CA TYR A 44 -9.06 -10.98 12.62
C TYR A 44 -9.41 -10.54 11.20
N ASP A 45 -8.45 -9.89 10.56
CA ASP A 45 -8.53 -9.59 9.14
C ASP A 45 -8.60 -10.91 8.33
N PRO A 46 -9.48 -11.03 7.31
CA PRO A 46 -9.63 -12.26 6.53
C PRO A 46 -8.33 -12.78 5.91
N PHE A 47 -7.35 -11.92 5.61
CA PHE A 47 -6.06 -12.32 5.04
C PHE A 47 -5.10 -12.96 6.06
N VAL A 48 -5.43 -12.94 7.35
CA VAL A 48 -4.61 -13.55 8.42
C VAL A 48 -5.38 -14.53 9.31
N ALA A 49 -6.71 -14.60 9.19
CA ALA A 49 -7.54 -15.44 10.04
C ALA A 49 -7.04 -16.90 10.07
N ASP A 50 -6.72 -17.46 8.90
CA ASP A 50 -6.29 -18.86 8.74
C ASP A 50 -4.76 -19.04 8.73
N LYS A 51 -3.98 -17.96 8.92
CA LYS A 51 -2.51 -18.02 8.94
C LYS A 51 -1.99 -18.30 10.34
N GLU A 52 -0.93 -19.09 10.42
CA GLU A 52 -0.21 -19.32 11.67
C GLU A 52 0.26 -17.98 12.27
N GLY A 53 -0.12 -17.72 13.53
CA GLY A 53 0.22 -16.49 14.24
C GLY A 53 -0.51 -15.22 13.74
N HIS A 54 -1.57 -15.37 12.94
CA HIS A 54 -2.48 -14.30 12.50
C HIS A 54 -1.78 -13.03 11.98
N ARG A 55 -0.77 -13.23 11.12
CA ARG A 55 0.07 -12.14 10.60
C ARG A 55 0.46 -12.34 9.13
N TYR A 56 0.83 -11.23 8.50
CA TYR A 56 1.53 -11.20 7.20
C TYR A 56 2.65 -10.16 7.25
N ALA A 57 3.57 -10.22 6.27
CA ALA A 57 4.58 -9.19 6.13
C ALA A 57 3.97 -7.92 5.54
N VAL A 58 4.51 -6.75 5.87
CA VAL A 58 4.28 -5.54 5.07
C VAL A 58 5.66 -5.00 4.69
N ARG A 59 6.03 -5.17 3.42
CA ARG A 59 7.32 -4.69 2.91
C ARG A 59 7.08 -3.50 2.01
N SER A 60 7.90 -2.47 2.14
CA SER A 60 7.80 -1.27 1.30
C SER A 60 9.19 -0.75 0.97
N LEU A 61 9.48 -0.67 -0.32
CA LEU A 61 10.66 0.01 -0.84
C LEU A 61 10.25 1.44 -1.21
N TYR A 62 10.87 2.44 -0.58
CA TYR A 62 10.63 3.84 -0.89
C TYR A 62 11.53 4.29 -2.02
N TYR A 63 10.94 4.98 -2.99
CA TYR A 63 11.68 5.63 -4.07
C TYR A 63 11.89 7.10 -3.72
N ASP A 64 13.07 7.59 -4.07
CA ASP A 64 13.46 8.99 -4.01
C ASP A 64 14.33 9.28 -5.23
N ASP A 65 14.52 10.56 -5.51
CA ASP A 65 15.46 10.99 -6.55
C ASP A 65 16.90 11.10 -5.99
N PRO A 66 17.92 11.24 -6.86
CA PRO A 66 19.31 11.33 -6.41
C PRO A 66 19.63 12.53 -5.50
N VAL A 67 18.77 13.54 -5.45
CA VAL A 67 18.92 14.71 -4.57
C VAL A 67 18.05 14.61 -3.31
N TYR A 68 17.37 13.47 -3.11
CA TYR A 68 16.54 13.14 -1.96
C TYR A 68 15.38 14.12 -1.73
N SER A 69 14.75 14.62 -2.80
CA SER A 69 13.67 15.62 -2.64
C SER A 69 12.57 15.13 -1.71
N ALA A 70 12.12 13.86 -1.81
CA ALA A 70 11.04 13.37 -0.97
C ALA A 70 11.43 13.24 0.52
N PHE A 71 12.71 13.06 0.82
CA PHE A 71 13.25 13.16 2.18
C PHE A 71 13.18 14.60 2.69
N TYR A 72 13.75 15.56 1.96
CA TYR A 72 13.82 16.96 2.38
C TYR A 72 12.43 17.62 2.46
N ASP A 73 11.56 17.39 1.48
CA ASP A 73 10.16 17.87 1.49
C ASP A 73 9.41 17.48 2.78
N LYS A 74 9.74 16.31 3.32
CA LYS A 74 9.14 15.79 4.56
C LYS A 74 9.73 16.46 5.78
N VAL A 75 11.03 16.74 5.79
CA VAL A 75 11.73 17.43 6.90
C VAL A 75 11.31 18.90 6.95
N ASP A 76 11.27 19.56 5.80
CA ASP A 76 10.97 21.00 5.66
C ASP A 76 9.46 21.30 5.74
N GLY A 77 8.63 20.27 5.76
CA GLY A 77 7.19 20.40 5.96
C GLY A 77 6.46 21.01 4.77
N LEU A 78 7.00 20.89 3.57
CA LEU A 78 6.47 21.53 2.35
C LEU A 78 4.99 21.24 2.11
N HIS A 79 4.35 22.24 1.49
CA HIS A 79 2.91 22.34 1.30
C HIS A 79 2.37 21.31 0.31
N SER A 80 3.17 20.99 -0.72
CA SER A 80 2.96 19.88 -1.65
C SER A 80 4.11 18.91 -1.51
N ARG A 81 3.81 17.64 -1.26
CA ARG A 81 4.82 16.58 -1.16
C ARG A 81 4.24 15.23 -1.50
N SER A 82 5.04 14.35 -2.10
CA SER A 82 4.66 12.99 -2.43
C SER A 82 5.76 11.99 -2.04
N LYS A 83 5.37 10.75 -1.81
CA LYS A 83 6.28 9.62 -1.59
C LYS A 83 5.79 8.45 -2.40
N PHE A 84 6.68 7.92 -3.24
CA PHE A 84 6.45 6.71 -4.00
C PHE A 84 6.98 5.50 -3.22
N ARG A 85 6.26 4.39 -3.32
CA ARG A 85 6.70 3.12 -2.74
C ARG A 85 6.24 1.94 -3.57
N VAL A 86 7.09 0.93 -3.69
CA VAL A 86 6.69 -0.40 -4.11
C VAL A 86 6.40 -1.23 -2.87
N ARG A 87 5.25 -1.88 -2.80
CA ARG A 87 4.76 -2.61 -1.62
C ARG A 87 4.33 -4.03 -1.95
N THR A 88 4.68 -4.97 -1.08
CA THR A 88 4.22 -6.37 -1.10
C THR A 88 3.93 -6.88 0.32
N TYR A 89 3.26 -8.03 0.43
CA TYR A 89 2.75 -8.60 1.67
C TYR A 89 3.37 -9.95 2.08
N SER A 90 4.47 -10.36 1.41
CA SER A 90 5.17 -11.61 1.71
C SER A 90 6.58 -11.43 2.28
N PHE A 91 7.01 -12.40 3.08
CA PHE A 91 8.43 -12.61 3.44
C PHE A 91 9.17 -13.46 2.41
N ASP A 92 8.48 -14.43 1.81
CA ASP A 92 9.03 -15.34 0.81
C ASP A 92 8.63 -14.88 -0.60
N SER A 93 9.61 -14.75 -1.46
CA SER A 93 9.38 -14.35 -2.85
C SER A 93 8.75 -15.43 -3.72
N LYS A 94 8.67 -16.66 -3.23
CA LYS A 94 7.91 -17.76 -3.85
C LYS A 94 6.41 -17.65 -3.59
N GLU A 95 6.00 -16.91 -2.56
CA GLU A 95 4.59 -16.64 -2.34
C GLU A 95 4.10 -15.64 -3.39
N GLN A 96 3.13 -16.08 -4.19
CA GLN A 96 2.43 -15.23 -5.14
C GLN A 96 1.56 -14.23 -4.36
N THR A 97 2.16 -13.08 -4.04
CA THR A 97 1.49 -11.96 -3.38
C THR A 97 1.54 -10.74 -4.26
N PRO A 98 0.46 -9.95 -4.31
CA PRO A 98 0.38 -8.83 -5.23
C PRO A 98 1.38 -7.73 -4.84
N VAL A 99 2.07 -7.20 -5.84
CA VAL A 99 2.98 -6.07 -5.72
C VAL A 99 2.27 -4.81 -6.21
N PHE A 100 2.44 -3.70 -5.50
CA PHE A 100 1.80 -2.44 -5.83
C PHE A 100 2.81 -1.31 -5.93
N LEU A 101 2.67 -0.48 -6.95
CA LEU A 101 3.23 0.86 -6.95
C LEU A 101 2.22 1.80 -6.31
N GLU A 102 2.62 2.46 -5.23
CA GLU A 102 1.77 3.34 -4.45
C GLU A 102 2.38 4.74 -4.35
N ILE A 103 1.52 5.75 -4.37
CA ILE A 103 1.86 7.14 -4.07
C ILE A 103 1.02 7.61 -2.89
N LYS A 104 1.69 8.21 -1.90
CA LYS A 104 1.04 8.97 -0.83
C LYS A 104 1.49 10.42 -0.93
N GLY A 105 0.54 11.33 -1.14
CA GLY A 105 0.83 12.74 -1.21
C GLY A 105 -0.04 13.58 -0.30
N ARG A 106 0.40 14.82 -0.12
CA ARG A 106 -0.32 15.87 0.59
C ARG A 106 -0.22 17.14 -0.24
N HIS A 107 -1.35 17.80 -0.42
CA HIS A 107 -1.46 19.13 -1.00
C HIS A 107 -2.31 19.98 -0.05
N ASN A 108 -1.69 20.95 0.62
CA ASN A 108 -2.29 21.74 1.69
C ASN A 108 -2.75 20.84 2.85
N SER A 109 -4.06 20.76 3.10
CA SER A 109 -4.69 19.86 4.08
C SER A 109 -5.21 18.55 3.45
N LEU A 110 -5.21 18.45 2.12
CA LEU A 110 -5.70 17.28 1.41
C LEU A 110 -4.62 16.20 1.38
N VAL A 111 -4.93 15.03 1.93
CA VAL A 111 -4.11 13.81 1.81
C VAL A 111 -4.73 12.91 0.76
N TYR A 112 -3.93 12.47 -0.21
CA TYR A 112 -4.36 11.52 -1.22
C TYR A 112 -3.46 10.30 -1.23
N LYS A 113 -4.03 9.18 -1.66
CA LYS A 113 -3.35 7.89 -1.80
C LYS A 113 -3.88 7.23 -3.04
N HIS A 114 -2.97 6.86 -3.95
CA HIS A 114 -3.29 6.05 -5.11
C HIS A 114 -2.34 4.86 -5.15
N ARG A 115 -2.80 3.76 -5.74
CA ARG A 115 -2.00 2.58 -5.98
C ARG A 115 -2.44 1.95 -7.29
N THR A 116 -1.50 1.35 -7.99
CA THR A 116 -1.77 0.46 -9.11
C THR A 116 -1.09 -0.89 -8.82
N PRO A 117 -1.74 -2.03 -9.09
CA PRO A 117 -1.03 -3.29 -9.11
C PRO A 117 0.08 -3.23 -10.17
N LEU A 118 1.23 -3.83 -9.88
CA LEU A 118 2.22 -4.11 -10.92
C LEU A 118 1.82 -5.45 -11.51
N ALA A 119 1.38 -5.44 -12.77
CA ALA A 119 0.94 -6.65 -13.44
C ALA A 119 2.11 -7.62 -13.67
N ASP A 120 1.75 -8.89 -13.65
CA ASP A 120 2.41 -10.02 -14.31
C ASP A 120 3.21 -10.99 -13.43
N ASP A 121 2.77 -12.25 -13.49
CA ASP A 121 3.41 -13.44 -12.92
C ASP A 121 4.72 -13.80 -13.67
N ALA A 122 4.97 -13.18 -14.82
CA ALA A 122 6.18 -13.39 -15.62
C ALA A 122 7.43 -12.65 -15.10
N VAL A 123 7.26 -11.66 -14.22
CA VAL A 123 8.40 -10.88 -13.68
C VAL A 123 8.94 -11.56 -12.43
N ASP A 124 10.17 -12.10 -12.52
CA ASP A 124 10.89 -12.55 -11.33
C ASP A 124 11.47 -11.35 -10.56
N TRP A 125 10.64 -10.81 -9.66
CA TRP A 125 10.99 -9.68 -8.79
C TRP A 125 12.23 -9.90 -7.93
N ASN A 126 12.72 -11.14 -7.77
CA ASN A 126 13.95 -11.43 -7.03
C ASN A 126 15.22 -11.08 -7.77
N THR A 127 15.14 -11.01 -9.09
CA THR A 127 16.31 -10.82 -9.96
C THR A 127 16.53 -9.35 -10.29
N LEU A 128 15.52 -8.52 -10.06
CA LEU A 128 15.54 -7.11 -10.39
C LEU A 128 16.26 -6.28 -9.33
N SER A 129 17.16 -5.42 -9.78
CA SER A 129 17.88 -4.48 -8.91
C SER A 129 18.28 -3.22 -9.67
N GLY A 130 18.46 -2.11 -8.94
CA GLY A 130 18.88 -0.84 -9.52
C GLY A 130 17.98 -0.37 -10.66
N ASN A 131 18.60 -0.09 -11.81
CA ASN A 131 17.90 0.47 -12.97
C ASN A 131 16.90 -0.51 -13.60
N SER A 132 17.18 -1.82 -13.61
CA SER A 132 16.26 -2.80 -14.21
C SER A 132 14.95 -2.87 -13.42
N LEU A 133 15.03 -2.85 -12.09
CA LEU A 133 13.84 -2.76 -11.23
C LEU A 133 13.02 -1.51 -11.53
N THR A 134 13.67 -0.36 -11.65
CA THR A 134 12.98 0.91 -11.89
C THR A 134 12.27 0.92 -13.24
N GLN A 135 12.94 0.45 -14.29
CA GLN A 135 12.33 0.36 -15.63
C GLN A 135 11.15 -0.62 -15.66
N THR A 136 11.28 -1.78 -15.03
CA THR A 136 10.19 -2.76 -14.96
C THR A 136 8.99 -2.23 -14.17
N VAL A 137 9.22 -1.53 -13.06
CA VAL A 137 8.13 -0.92 -12.28
C VAL A 137 7.36 0.11 -13.10
N ILE A 138 8.07 0.97 -13.84
CA ILE A 138 7.44 1.99 -14.69
C ILE A 138 6.68 1.32 -15.84
N SER A 139 7.30 0.38 -16.57
CA SER A 139 6.65 -0.28 -17.71
C SER A 139 5.39 -1.06 -17.30
N GLN A 140 5.39 -1.66 -16.10
CA GLN A 140 4.23 -2.41 -15.62
C GLN A 140 3.11 -1.49 -15.10
N ALA A 141 3.46 -0.31 -14.57
CA ALA A 141 2.48 0.67 -14.12
C ALA A 141 1.70 1.32 -15.28
N ASP A 142 2.35 1.55 -16.43
CA ASP A 142 1.74 2.22 -17.60
C ASP A 142 0.76 1.32 -18.39
N ASN A 143 0.86 0.00 -18.23
CA ASN A 143 0.03 -0.98 -18.92
C ASN A 143 -1.25 -1.39 -18.16
N SER A 144 -1.54 -0.75 -17.01
CA SER A 144 -2.61 -1.13 -16.06
C SER A 144 -3.80 -0.17 -16.05
#